data_AF-A0A6N4XZL2-F1
#
_entry.id   AF-A0A6N4XZL2-F1
#
_cell.length_a   1.000
_cell.length_b   1.000
_cell.length_c   1.000
_cell.angle_alpha   90.00
_cell.angle_beta   90.00
_cell.angle_gamma   90.00
#
_symmetry.space_group_name_H-M   'P 1'
#
loop_
_entity.id
_entity.type
_entity.pdbx_description
1 polymer ?
#
loop_
_entity_poly.entity_id
_entity_poly.type
_entity_poly.pdbx_seq_one_letter_code
_entity_poly.pdbx_strand_id
1 'polypeptide(L)'
;MDSAKVLIKEGIQSSLKNKDKYNYYKYLSLHSYYNFKTENYKEAVSDLLLCKKYFSTDTSDLNINYTLFVLGKTYIGLHEKDKTVQNFIEIDSNIT
;
A
#
# COMPACT_ATOMS: atom_id res chain seq x y z
N MET A 1 15.84 -14.95 -9.40
CA MET A 1 14.57 -15.08 -8.65
C MET A 1 14.58 -14.00 -7.59
N ASP A 2 13.60 -13.10 -7.59
CA ASP A 2 13.54 -12.05 -6.58
C ASP A 2 12.96 -12.63 -5.28
N SER A 3 13.82 -12.86 -4.30
CA SER A 3 13.44 -13.50 -3.03
C SER A 3 12.42 -12.67 -2.24
N ALA A 4 12.44 -11.34 -2.35
CA ALA A 4 11.47 -10.50 -1.66
C ALA A 4 10.08 -10.69 -2.27
N LYS A 5 9.97 -10.73 -3.61
CA LYS A 5 8.70 -11.01 -4.30
C LYS A 5 8.11 -12.37 -3.90
N VAL A 6 8.95 -13.39 -3.75
CA VAL A 6 8.50 -14.74 -3.34
C VAL A 6 7.93 -14.72 -1.92
N LEU A 7 8.68 -14.18 -0.96
CA LEU A 7 8.26 -14.12 0.44
C LEU A 7 6.99 -13.27 0.64
N ILE A 8 6.85 -12.16 -0.10
CA ILE A 8 5.62 -11.34 -0.07
C ILE A 8 4.41 -12.15 -0.53
N LYS A 9 4.54 -12.90 -1.64
CA LYS A 9 3.45 -13.73 -2.16
C LYS A 9 3.08 -14.85 -1.20
N GLU A 10 4.05 -15.51 -0.59
CA GLU A 10 3.81 -16.52 0.45
C GLU A 10 3.07 -15.93 1.65
N GLY A 11 3.44 -14.72 2.08
CA GLY A 11 2.75 -13.97 3.11
C GLY A 11 1.27 -13.73 2.77
N ILE A 12 0.98 -13.24 1.56
CA ILE A 12 -0.40 -13.06 1.07
C ILE A 12 -1.20 -14.36 1.13
N GLN A 13 -0.64 -15.46 0.59
CA GLN A 13 -1.32 -16.76 0.55
C GLN A 13 -1.57 -17.32 1.96
N SER A 14 -0.59 -17.20 2.85
CA SER A 14 -0.71 -17.64 4.24
C SER A 14 -1.79 -16.85 4.97
N SER A 15 -1.82 -15.52 4.83
CA SER A 15 -2.84 -14.67 5.43
C SER A 15 -4.25 -15.00 4.92
N LEU A 16 -4.42 -15.24 3.62
CA LEU A 16 -5.70 -15.67 3.05
C LEU A 16 -6.15 -17.02 3.62
N LYS A 17 -5.25 -18.02 3.67
CA LYS A 17 -5.53 -19.35 4.24
C LYS A 17 -5.99 -19.26 5.69
N ASN A 18 -5.36 -18.37 6.46
CA ASN A 18 -5.66 -18.18 7.88
C ASN A 18 -6.79 -17.17 8.15
N LYS A 19 -7.40 -16.59 7.10
CA LYS A 19 -8.41 -15.52 7.20
C LYS A 19 -7.92 -14.29 7.99
N ASP A 20 -6.61 -14.07 8.00
CA ASP A 20 -5.95 -12.96 8.67
C ASP A 20 -5.97 -11.74 7.75
N LYS A 21 -7.05 -10.97 7.83
CA LYS A 21 -7.24 -9.77 7.00
C LYS A 21 -6.16 -8.74 7.25
N TYR A 22 -5.75 -8.56 8.50
CA TYR A 22 -4.77 -7.54 8.87
C TYR A 22 -3.43 -7.80 8.17
N ASN A 23 -2.89 -9.02 8.30
CA ASN A 23 -1.63 -9.35 7.64
C ASN A 23 -1.78 -9.46 6.12
N TYR A 24 -2.96 -9.85 5.60
CA TYR A 24 -3.21 -9.81 4.16
C TYR A 24 -2.97 -8.41 3.59
N TYR A 25 -3.57 -7.38 4.18
CA TYR A 25 -3.38 -6.00 3.70
C TYR A 25 -1.96 -5.47 3.97
N LYS A 26 -1.27 -5.91 5.01
CA LYS A 26 0.16 -5.59 5.21
C LYS A 26 1.05 -6.19 4.13
N TYR A 27 0.85 -7.46 3.76
CA TYR A 27 1.62 -8.04 2.66
C TYR A 27 1.23 -7.44 1.31
N LEU A 28 -0.04 -7.05 1.13
CA LEU A 28 -0.49 -6.35 -0.07
C LEU A 28 0.15 -4.96 -0.22
N SER A 29 0.34 -4.21 0.87
CA SER A 29 1.09 -2.94 0.83
C SER A 29 2.58 -3.14 0.50
N LEU A 30 3.21 -4.23 0.98
CA LEU A 30 4.57 -4.61 0.58
C LEU A 30 4.65 -5.01 -0.90
N HIS A 31 3.66 -5.76 -1.40
CA HIS A 31 3.55 -6.09 -2.82
C HIS A 31 3.43 -4.83 -3.68
N SER A 32 2.64 -3.86 -3.21
CA SER A 32 2.51 -2.56 -3.86
C SER A 32 3.83 -1.80 -3.90
N TYR A 33 4.59 -1.80 -2.80
CA TYR A 33 5.90 -1.15 -2.75
C TYR A 33 6.90 -1.83 -3.70
N TYR A 34 6.88 -3.16 -3.78
CA TYR A 34 7.66 -3.90 -4.78
C TYR A 34 7.28 -3.46 -6.20
N ASN A 35 5.98 -3.41 -6.52
CA ASN A 35 5.48 -2.97 -7.82
C ASN A 35 5.87 -1.52 -8.12
N PHE A 36 5.81 -0.61 -7.15
CA PHE A 36 6.33 0.74 -7.28
C PHE A 36 7.83 0.76 -7.63
N LYS A 37 8.65 -0.06 -6.95
CA LYS A 37 10.10 -0.15 -7.18
C LYS A 37 10.46 -0.71 -8.55
N THR A 38 9.59 -1.52 -9.14
CA THR A 38 9.73 -2.06 -10.50
C THR A 38 8.88 -1.31 -11.52
N GLU A 39 8.43 -0.09 -11.20
CA GLU A 39 7.68 0.81 -12.09
C GLU A 39 6.31 0.27 -12.57
N ASN A 40 5.79 -0.76 -11.92
CA ASN A 40 4.43 -1.31 -12.13
C ASN A 40 3.38 -0.47 -11.40
N TYR A 41 3.32 0.83 -11.70
CA TYR A 41 2.55 1.79 -10.90
C TYR A 41 1.05 1.51 -10.88
N LYS A 42 0.45 1.04 -11.98
CA LYS A 42 -0.99 0.76 -12.03
C LYS A 42 -1.38 -0.38 -11.07
N GLU A 43 -0.56 -1.42 -11.01
CA GLU A 43 -0.76 -2.55 -10.10
C GLU A 43 -0.58 -2.12 -8.65
N ALA A 44 0.46 -1.32 -8.37
CA ALA A 44 0.67 -0.73 -7.05
C ALA A 44 -0.52 0.13 -6.60
N VAL A 45 -1.08 0.99 -7.47
CA VAL A 45 -2.28 1.78 -7.13
C VAL A 45 -3.47 0.88 -6.80
N SER A 46 -3.73 -0.16 -7.60
CA SER A 46 -4.86 -1.07 -7.37
C SER A 46 -4.79 -1.70 -5.98
N ASP A 47 -3.63 -2.26 -5.63
CA ASP A 47 -3.39 -2.89 -4.34
C ASP A 47 -3.49 -1.86 -3.18
N LEU A 48 -2.89 -0.69 -3.34
CA LEU A 48 -2.90 0.37 -2.31
C LEU A 48 -4.29 0.96 -2.06
N LEU A 49 -5.16 1.02 -3.06
CA LEU A 49 -6.55 1.47 -2.85
C LEU A 49 -7.33 0.48 -1.97
N LEU A 50 -7.05 -0.83 -2.10
CA LEU A 50 -7.60 -1.84 -1.20
C LEU A 50 -7.06 -1.70 0.22
N CYS A 51 -5.74 -1.52 0.36
CA CYS A 51 -5.10 -1.25 1.65
C CYS A 51 -5.65 0.01 2.30
N LYS A 52 -5.81 1.11 1.54
CA LYS A 52 -6.32 2.39 2.04
C LYS A 52 -7.71 2.20 2.61
N LYS A 53 -8.61 1.55 1.86
CA LYS A 53 -9.98 1.25 2.30
C LYS A 53 -10.02 0.43 3.60
N TYR A 54 -9.09 -0.50 3.78
CA TYR A 54 -9.02 -1.32 4.97
C TYR A 54 -8.46 -0.56 6.18
N PHE A 55 -7.28 0.06 6.03
CA PHE A 55 -6.60 0.72 7.13
C PHE A 55 -7.23 2.07 7.52
N SER A 56 -8.01 2.71 6.65
CA SER A 56 -8.71 3.95 6.98
C SER A 56 -9.83 3.77 8.01
N THR A 57 -10.18 2.54 8.41
CA THR A 57 -11.20 2.30 9.44
C THR A 57 -10.69 2.59 10.85
N ASP A 58 -9.38 2.65 11.04
CA ASP A 58 -8.73 2.99 12.31
C ASP A 58 -7.55 3.93 12.04
N THR A 59 -7.73 5.21 12.35
CA THR A 59 -6.71 6.24 12.10
C THR A 59 -5.48 6.09 13.00
N SER A 60 -5.54 5.29 14.07
CA SER A 60 -4.38 4.97 14.90
C SER A 60 -3.48 3.90 14.26
N ASP A 61 -3.97 3.19 13.25
CA ASP A 61 -3.19 2.19 12.53
C ASP A 61 -2.20 2.86 11.58
N LEU A 62 -0.92 2.87 11.96
CA LEU A 62 0.16 3.47 11.18
C LEU A 62 0.32 2.89 9.76
N ASN A 63 -0.28 1.74 9.45
CA ASN A 63 -0.31 1.21 8.08
C ASN A 63 -1.07 2.12 7.11
N ILE A 64 -2.00 2.96 7.58
CA ILE A 64 -2.65 3.96 6.71
C ILE A 64 -1.64 4.98 6.20
N ASN A 65 -0.74 5.46 7.06
CA ASN A 65 0.29 6.44 6.67
C ASN A 65 1.31 5.83 5.70
N TYR A 66 1.71 4.58 5.92
CA TYR A 66 2.55 3.85 4.96
C TYR A 66 1.83 3.69 3.61
N THR A 67 0.55 3.32 3.63
CA THR A 67 -0.26 3.16 2.41
C THR A 67 -0.36 4.45 1.63
N LEU A 68 -0.69 5.57 2.29
CA LEU A 68 -0.80 6.89 1.68
C LEU A 68 0.56 7.37 1.14
N PHE A 69 1.65 7.11 1.86
CA PHE A 69 3.00 7.45 1.40
C PHE A 69 3.35 6.73 0.09
N VAL A 70 3.18 5.41 0.03
CA VAL A 70 3.49 4.63 -1.18
C VAL A 70 2.52 5.00 -2.31
N LEU A 71 1.25 5.29 -2.01
CA LEU A 71 0.26 5.71 -3.01
C LEU A 71 0.62 7.08 -3.61
N GLY A 72 1.03 8.04 -2.78
CA GLY A 72 1.56 9.33 -3.22
C GLY A 72 2.80 9.19 -4.11
N LYS A 73 3.77 8.35 -3.72
CA LYS A 73 4.97 8.04 -4.53
C LYS A 73 4.62 7.37 -5.87
N THR A 74 3.63 6.49 -5.87
CA THR A 74 3.15 5.81 -7.07
C THR A 74 2.47 6.79 -8.02
N TYR A 75 1.67 7.72 -7.50
CA TYR A 75 1.06 8.78 -8.31
C TYR A 75 2.07 9.78 -8.88
N ILE A 76 3.21 10.01 -8.21
CA ILE A 76 4.33 10.76 -8.81
C ILE A 76 4.83 10.05 -10.07
N GLY A 77 5.03 8.73 -10.01
CA GLY A 77 5.45 7.91 -11.15
C GLY A 77 4.42 7.88 -12.30
N LEU A 78 3.15 8.13 -11.99
CA LEU A 78 2.07 8.26 -12.97
C LEU A 78 1.82 9.71 -13.45
N HIS A 79 2.57 10.69 -12.94
CA HIS A 79 2.36 12.12 -13.21
C HIS A 79 0.98 12.65 -12.77
N GLU A 80 0.37 12.03 -11.75
CA GLU A 80 -0.95 12.37 -11.22
C GLU A 80 -0.83 13.37 -10.05
N LYS A 81 -0.41 14.60 -10.35
CA LYS A 81 -0.03 15.62 -9.36
C LYS A 81 -1.09 15.86 -8.28
N ASP A 82 -2.36 15.99 -8.66
CA ASP A 82 -3.43 16.29 -7.70
C ASP A 82 -3.62 15.15 -6.69
N LYS A 83 -3.55 13.90 -7.17
CA LYS A 83 -3.63 12.71 -6.31
C LYS A 83 -2.40 12.58 -5.42
N THR A 84 -1.21 12.94 -5.91
CA THR A 84 -0.01 13.00 -5.09
C THR A 84 -0.19 13.96 -3.91
N VAL A 85 -0.61 15.20 -4.18
CA VAL A 85 -0.79 16.22 -3.14
C VAL A 85 -1.85 15.78 -2.12
N GLN A 86 -2.98 15.23 -2.59
CA GLN A 86 -4.05 14.75 -1.72
C GLN A 86 -3.56 13.68 -0.72
N ASN A 87 -2.73 12.74 -1.15
CA ASN A 87 -2.21 11.68 -0.25
C ASN A 87 -1.31 12.27 0.85
N PHE A 88 -0.47 13.24 0.54
CA PHE A 88 0.41 13.85 1.54
C PHE A 88 -0.35 14.75 2.52
N ILE A 89 -1.38 15.48 2.05
CA ILE A 89 -2.30 16.22 2.94
C ILE A 89 -2.99 15.28 3.93
N GLU A 90 -3.41 14.10 3.47
CA GLU A 90 -4.07 13.11 4.34
C GLU A 90 -3.12 12.54 5.39
N ILE A 91 -1.83 12.33 5.04
CA ILE A 91 -0.80 11.94 6.02
C ILE A 91 -0.63 13.02 7.09
N ASP A 92 -0.49 14.28 6.69
CA ASP A 92 -0.34 15.40 7.64
C ASP A 92 -1.55 15.51 8.58
N SER A 93 -2.75 15.25 8.05
CA SER A 93 -4.01 15.25 8.82
C SER A 93 -4.13 14.10 9.82
N ASN A 94 -3.44 12.97 9.59
CA ASN A 94 -3.47 11.82 10.51
C ASN A 94 -2.48 11.98 11.68
N ILE A 95 -1.51 12.88 11.57
CA ILE A 95 -0.45 13.09 12.57
C ILE A 95 -0.79 14.29 13.49
N THR A 96 -1.73 15.14 13.08
CA THR A 96 -2.14 16.37 13.77
C THR A 96 -3.42 16.16 14.58
#